data_AF-A0A7V9D3P5-F1
#
_entry.id   AF-A0A7V9D3P5-F1
#
_cell.length_a   1.000
_cell.length_b   1.000
_cell.length_c   1.000
_cell.angle_alpha   90.00
_cell.angle_beta   90.00
_cell.angle_gamma   90.00
#
_symmetry.space_group_name_H-M   'P 1'
#
loop_
_entity.id
_entity.type
_entity.pdbx_description
1 polymer ?
#
loop_
_entity_poly.entity_id
_entity_poly.type
_entity_poly.pdbx_seq_one_letter_code
_entity_poly.pdbx_strand_id
1 'polypeptide(L)' 'MIVPGRLVETGRAVELESDGCCIGHIQALDSVPDVWIAPGFIDIQVNGYAGHDANAADVTPETIAELVRALWM' A
#
# COMPACT_ATOMS: atom_id res chain seq x y z
N MET A 1 -4.53 -0.18 15.46
CA MET A 1 -5.77 -0.07 14.66
C MET A 1 -6.29 -1.46 14.41
N ILE A 2 -7.61 -1.69 14.38
CA ILE A 2 -8.19 -3.01 14.10
C ILE A 2 -8.92 -2.96 12.77
N VAL A 3 -8.63 -3.93 11.88
CA VAL A 3 -9.20 -4.03 10.54
C VAL A 3 -9.70 -5.46 10.29
N PRO A 4 -11.02 -5.70 10.26
CA PRO A 4 -11.58 -6.96 9.80
C PRO A 4 -11.55 -7.03 8.28
N GLY A 5 -11.21 -8.18 7.72
CA GLY A 5 -11.18 -8.38 6.28
C GLY A 5 -10.87 -9.81 5.88
N ARG A 6 -10.52 -9.97 4.62
CA ARG A 6 -10.22 -11.26 4.00
C ARG A 6 -8.84 -11.21 3.37
N LEU A 7 -7.96 -12.12 3.75
CA LEU A 7 -6.60 -12.17 3.18
C LEU A 7 -6.66 -12.52 1.69
N VAL A 8 -6.05 -11.69 0.84
CA VAL A 8 -6.04 -11.89 -0.62
C VAL A 8 -5.37 -13.21 -1.03
N GLU A 9 -4.37 -13.66 -0.28
CA GLU A 9 -3.58 -14.86 -0.60
C GLU A 9 -4.35 -16.16 -0.34
N THR A 10 -5.24 -16.17 0.66
CA THR A 10 -5.88 -17.41 1.14
C THR A 10 -7.40 -17.38 1.13
N GLY A 11 -8.01 -16.20 0.96
CA GLY A 11 -9.45 -16.00 1.10
C GLY A 11 -9.98 -16.15 2.52
N ARG A 12 -9.12 -16.35 3.54
CA ARG A 12 -9.53 -16.50 4.94
C ARG A 12 -10.00 -15.17 5.52
N ALA A 13 -11.11 -15.20 6.25
CA ALA A 13 -11.57 -14.07 7.05
C ALA A 13 -10.70 -13.91 8.30
N VAL A 14 -10.25 -12.69 8.55
CA VAL A 14 -9.38 -12.35 9.67
C VAL A 14 -9.69 -10.98 10.26
N GLU A 15 -9.29 -10.78 11.50
CA GLU A 15 -9.12 -9.47 12.13
C GLU A 15 -7.61 -9.19 12.24
N LEU A 16 -7.16 -8.07 11.67
CA LEU A 16 -5.77 -7.61 11.76
C LEU A 16 -5.68 -6.46 12.75
N GLU A 17 -4.80 -6.60 13.73
CA GLU A 17 -4.43 -5.53 14.66
C GLU A 17 -3.06 -4.98 14.30
N SER A 18 -2.97 -3.65 14.19
CA SER A 18 -1.72 -2.92 14.13
C SER A 18 -1.33 -2.35 15.50
N ASP A 19 -0.08 -2.59 15.89
CA ASP A 19 0.58 -1.98 17.06
C ASP A 19 1.68 -1.05 16.55
N GLY A 20 1.42 0.26 16.60
CA GLY A 20 2.27 1.26 15.97
C GLY A 20 2.49 0.99 14.47
N CYS A 21 3.74 0.78 14.08
CA CYS A 21 4.17 0.51 12.70
C CYS A 21 4.26 -1.00 12.37
N CYS A 22 3.87 -1.87 13.30
CA CYS A 22 3.97 -3.32 13.16
C CYS A 22 2.59 -3.97 13.13
N ILE A 23 2.50 -5.14 12.51
CA ILE A 23 1.35 -6.03 12.69
C ILE A 23 1.50 -6.65 14.08
N GLY A 24 0.55 -6.38 14.97
CA GLY A 24 0.52 -6.95 16.32
C GLY A 24 -0.08 -8.36 16.32
N HIS A 25 -1.24 -8.53 15.67
CA HIS A 25 -1.91 -9.83 15.58
C HIS A 25 -2.75 -9.98 14.31
N ILE A 26 -2.90 -11.22 13.82
CA ILE A 26 -3.88 -11.62 12.81
C ILE A 26 -4.71 -12.80 13.36
N GLN A 27 -6.00 -12.60 13.64
CA GLN A 27 -6.91 -13.63 14.18
C GLN A 27 -7.89 -14.10 13.12
N ALA A 28 -8.25 -15.39 13.12
CA ALA A 28 -9.31 -15.88 12.24
C ALA A 28 -10.68 -15.39 12.71
N LEU A 29 -11.58 -15.14 11.75
CA LEU A 29 -12.98 -14.83 12.01
C LEU A 29 -13.89 -15.89 11.38
N ASP A 30 -15.03 -16.14 12.03
CA ASP A 30 -16.09 -17.00 11.47
C ASP A 30 -16.97 -16.25 10.47
N SER A 31 -17.17 -14.96 10.71
CA SER A 31 -17.86 -14.06 9.77
C SER A 31 -16.89 -13.60 8.69
N VAL A 32 -17.41 -13.31 7.50
CA VAL A 32 -16.59 -13.05 6.33
C VAL A 32 -16.82 -11.63 5.82
N PRO A 33 -15.95 -10.66 6.18
CA PRO A 33 -16.11 -9.27 5.75
C PRO A 33 -15.91 -9.13 4.23
N ASP A 34 -16.58 -8.15 3.64
CA ASP A 34 -16.50 -7.82 2.21
C ASP A 34 -15.36 -6.82 1.91
N VAL A 35 -14.22 -7.01 2.58
CA VAL A 35 -13.03 -6.17 2.44
C VAL A 35 -11.83 -7.08 2.27
N TRP A 36 -11.03 -6.85 1.23
CA TRP A 36 -9.80 -7.61 1.01
C TRP A 36 -8.60 -6.92 1.67
N ILE A 37 -7.77 -7.72 2.31
CA ILE A 37 -6.51 -7.31 2.95
C ILE A 37 -5.38 -7.96 2.18
N ALA A 38 -4.42 -7.12 1.76
CA ALA A 38 -3.16 -7.54 1.16
C ALA A 38 -2.02 -6.85 1.93
N PRO A 39 -0.79 -7.40 1.88
CA PRO A 39 0.39 -6.59 2.17
C PRO A 39 0.39 -5.31 1.32
N GLY A 40 1.02 -4.24 1.82
CA GLY A 40 1.21 -3.03 1.05
C GLY A 40 1.93 -3.35 -0.26
N PHE A 41 1.44 -2.81 -1.37
CA PHE A 41 2.06 -3.05 -2.68
C PHE A 41 3.41 -2.35 -2.76
N ILE A 42 4.38 -3.06 -3.34
CA ILE A 42 5.73 -2.53 -3.59
C ILE A 42 5.87 -2.38 -5.09
N ASP A 43 5.86 -1.14 -5.57
CA ASP A 43 6.24 -0.83 -6.94
C ASP A 43 7.76 -0.63 -7.00
N ILE A 44 8.45 -1.61 -7.61
CA ILE A 44 9.90 -1.61 -7.70
C ILE A 44 10.45 -0.62 -8.73
N GLN A 45 9.61 -0.10 -9.64
CA GLN A 45 10.03 0.87 -10.66
C GLN A 45 8.87 1.82 -11.00
N VAL A 46 8.97 3.05 -10.50
CA VAL A 46 8.03 4.12 -10.85
C VAL A 46 8.61 4.95 -12.00
N ASN A 47 7.95 4.89 -13.17
CA ASN A 47 8.28 5.74 -14.33
C ASN A 47 7.65 7.13 -14.23
N GLY A 48 6.54 7.25 -13.51
CA GLY A 48 5.88 8.51 -13.24
C GLY A 48 4.75 8.34 -12.22
N TYR A 49 4.48 9.39 -11.46
CA TYR A 49 3.45 9.43 -10.42
C TYR A 49 3.01 10.87 -10.16
N ALA A 50 1.73 11.05 -9.80
CA ALA A 50 1.12 12.34 -9.50
C ALA A 50 1.32 13.44 -10.57
N GLY A 51 1.44 13.05 -11.84
CA GLY A 51 1.66 13.96 -12.97
C GLY A 51 3.12 14.31 -13.26
N HIS A 52 4.08 13.75 -12.51
CA HIS A 52 5.51 13.84 -12.80
C HIS A 52 5.96 12.60 -13.58
N ASP A 53 6.63 12.80 -14.72
CA ASP A 53 7.12 11.73 -15.60
C ASP A 53 8.65 11.79 -15.67
N ALA A 54 9.32 10.71 -15.26
CA ALA A 54 10.77 10.59 -15.27
C ALA A 54 11.34 10.29 -16.66
N ASN A 55 10.49 9.89 -17.62
CA ASN A 55 10.86 9.59 -19.00
C ASN A 55 10.49 10.72 -19.97
N ALA A 56 9.93 11.83 -19.48
CA ALA A 56 9.62 12.99 -20.31
C ALA A 56 10.89 13.55 -20.98
N ALA A 57 10.74 14.03 -22.23
CA ALA A 57 11.86 14.56 -23.00
C ALA A 57 12.49 15.82 -22.38
N ASP A 58 11.72 16.54 -21.57
CA ASP A 58 12.08 17.76 -20.87
C ASP A 58 12.21 17.56 -19.35
N VAL A 59 12.41 16.32 -18.88
CA VAL A 59 12.58 16.01 -17.46
C VAL A 59 13.70 16.85 -16.83
N THR A 60 13.43 17.41 -15.66
CA THR A 60 14.42 18.16 -14.88
C THR A 60 14.68 17.50 -13.52
N PRO A 61 15.78 17.84 -12.84
CA PRO A 61 16.01 17.40 -11.46
C PRO A 61 14.85 17.76 -10.51
N GLU A 62 14.20 18.90 -10.73
CA GLU A 62 13.02 19.34 -9.97
C GLU A 62 11.83 18.40 -10.18
N THR A 63 11.59 17.93 -11.42
CA THR A 63 10.56 16.92 -11.70
C THR A 63 10.78 15.67 -10.86
N ILE A 64 12.03 15.21 -10.74
CA ILE A 64 12.38 14.03 -9.93
C ILE A 64 12.20 14.32 -8.43
N ALA A 65 12.59 15.51 -7.96
CA ALA A 65 12.41 15.89 -6.56
C ALA A 65 10.94 15.95 -6.17
N GLU A 66 10.07 16.54 -7.01
CA GLU A 66 8.62 16.57 -6.75
C GLU A 66 7.99 15.19 -6.86
N LEU A 67 8.42 14.35 -7.81
CA LEU A 67 7.99 12.95 -7.90
C LEU A 67 8.26 12.19 -6.59
N VAL A 68 9.46 12.32 -6.03
CA VAL A 68 9.81 11.68 -4.75
C VAL A 68 9.01 12.26 -3.58
N ARG A 69 8.77 13.57 -3.53
CA ARG A 69 7.91 14.13 -2.48
C ARG A 69 6.47 13.61 -2.58
N ALA A 70 5.94 13.50 -3.79
CA ALA A 70 4.58 13.02 -4.02
C ALA A 70 4.36 11.58 -3.53
N LEU A 71 5.37 10.73 -3.65
CA LEU A 71 5.30 9.32 -3.25
C LEU A 71 5.39 9.10 -1.71
N TRP A 72 5.87 10.09 -0.93
CA TRP A 72 6.07 9.98 0.54
C TRP A 72 5.30 11.08 1.34
N MET A 73 4.33 11.75 0.71
CA MET A 73 3.51 12.80 1.35
C MET A 73 2.59 12.28 2.45
#